data_AF-D3ATT8-F1
#
_entry.id   AF-D3ATT8-F1
#
_cell.length_a   1.000
_cell.length_b   1.000
_cell.length_c   1.000
_cell.angle_alpha   90.00
_cell.angle_beta   90.00
_cell.angle_gamma   90.00
#
_symmetry.space_group_name_H-M   'P 1'
#
loop_
_entity.id
_entity.type
_entity.pdbx_description
1 polymer ?
#
loop_
_entity_poly.entity_id
_entity_poly.type
_entity_poly.pdbx_seq_one_letter_code
_entity_poly.pdbx_strand_id
1 'polypeptide(L)'
;MKGYLDTLEEVLEKLNTKRTGLSAEEAAGRLMADGKNKLKEAKPVPLWRRFLSQLADPMIVILIAAAVVSGMTAVYAGESFADVIIIMIVVLINAVLGVAQESKAEKAIAALQEIAAATSRVMRDGKQQTI
;
A
#
# COMPACT_ATOMS: atom_id res chain seq x y z
N MET A 1 -11.89 22.56 13.38
CA MET A 1 -11.80 23.92 13.95
C MET A 1 -10.98 24.78 12.98
N LYS A 2 -11.40 26.01 12.67
CA LYS A 2 -10.71 26.89 11.71
C LYS A 2 -9.70 27.78 12.45
N GLY A 3 -8.63 27.20 12.98
CA GLY A 3 -7.63 27.93 13.76
C GLY A 3 -6.93 29.07 13.00
N TYR A 4 -7.06 29.11 11.67
CA TYR A 4 -6.60 30.21 10.84
C TYR A 4 -7.45 31.50 10.95
N LEU A 5 -8.55 31.48 11.71
CA LEU A 5 -9.39 32.64 12.01
C LEU A 5 -9.15 33.22 13.41
N ASP A 6 -8.40 32.51 14.26
CA ASP A 6 -8.13 32.92 15.64
C ASP A 6 -6.89 33.83 15.69
N THR A 7 -6.79 34.66 16.74
CA THR A 7 -5.57 35.43 17.00
C THR A 7 -4.42 34.52 17.47
N LEU A 8 -3.18 34.98 17.34
CA LEU A 8 -2.01 34.18 17.72
C LEU A 8 -2.08 33.76 19.19
N GLU A 9 -2.44 34.68 20.08
CA GLU A 9 -2.54 34.43 21.52
C GLU A 9 -3.61 33.37 21.84
N GLU A 10 -4.77 33.43 21.17
CA GLU A 10 -5.83 32.41 21.31
C GLU A 10 -5.37 31.03 20.83
N VAL A 11 -4.63 30.95 19.73
CA VAL A 11 -4.09 29.67 19.22
C VAL A 11 -3.07 29.09 20.19
N LEU A 12 -2.18 29.92 20.74
CA LEU A 12 -1.17 29.50 21.71
C LEU A 12 -1.81 28.96 22.99
N GLU A 13 -2.85 29.65 23.50
CA GLU A 13 -3.59 29.22 24.69
C GLU A 13 -4.36 27.92 24.44
N LYS A 14 -5.12 27.83 23.35
CA LYS A 14 -5.89 26.62 22.99
C LYS A 14 -5.01 25.39 22.78
N LEU A 15 -3.85 25.56 22.13
CA LEU A 15 -2.90 24.46 21.88
C LEU A 15 -1.93 24.24 23.05
N ASN A 16 -2.06 25.02 24.12
CA ASN A 16 -1.23 24.98 25.31
C ASN A 16 0.26 24.98 24.94
N THR A 17 0.68 25.96 24.14
CA THR A 17 2.03 26.07 23.58
C THR A 17 2.53 27.51 23.66
N LYS A 18 3.84 27.70 23.49
CA LYS A 18 4.50 29.02 23.56
C LYS A 18 5.10 29.40 22.20
N ARG A 19 5.45 30.68 22.03
CA ARG A 19 6.20 31.16 20.86
C ARG A 19 7.58 30.49 20.72
N THR A 20 8.15 30.03 21.84
CA THR A 20 9.41 29.25 21.89
C THR A 20 9.20 27.75 21.63
N GLY A 21 8.00 27.33 21.24
CA GLY A 21 7.65 25.92 21.03
C GLY A 21 7.32 25.16 22.32
N LEU A 22 7.25 23.83 22.20
CA LEU A 22 7.02 22.91 23.32
C LEU A 22 8.35 22.44 23.90
N SER A 23 8.33 21.98 25.15
CA SER A 23 9.48 21.24 25.70
C SER A 23 9.61 19.84 25.07
N ALA A 24 10.80 19.24 25.13
CA ALA A 24 11.00 17.86 24.69
C ALA A 24 10.09 16.87 25.45
N GLU A 25 9.86 17.10 26.74
CA GLU A 25 9.05 16.24 27.60
C GLU A 25 7.56 16.32 27.26
N GLU A 26 7.01 17.53 27.08
CA GLU A 26 5.62 17.72 26.63
C GLU A 26 5.40 17.14 25.23
N ALA A 27 6.37 17.31 24.32
CA ALA A 27 6.29 16.75 22.98
C ALA A 27 6.28 15.21 22.99
N ALA A 28 7.09 14.59 23.86
CA ALA A 28 7.10 13.14 24.04
C ALA A 28 5.76 12.65 24.66
N GLY A 29 5.23 13.37 25.65
CA GLY A 29 3.93 13.07 26.24
C GLY A 29 2.79 13.13 25.22
N ARG A 30 2.75 14.18 24.39
CA ARG A 30 1.77 14.29 23.28
C ARG A 30 1.95 13.19 22.23
N LEU A 31 3.19 12.84 21.89
CA LEU A 31 3.46 11.75 20.95
C LEU A 31 2.92 10.39 21.46
N MET A 32 3.01 10.14 22.77
CA MET A 32 2.45 8.93 23.37
C MET A 32 0.91 8.95 23.39
N ALA A 33 0.30 10.12 23.64
CA ALA A 33 -1.15 10.26 23.71
C ALA A 33 -1.82 10.24 22.31
N ASP A 34 -1.26 11.00 21.37
CA ASP A 34 -1.86 11.22 20.04
C ASP A 34 -1.33 10.24 18.98
N GLY A 35 -0.18 9.62 19.23
CA GLY A 35 0.50 8.73 18.30
C GLY A 35 1.35 9.47 17.25
N LYS A 36 2.00 8.68 16.40
CA LYS A 36 2.86 9.22 15.33
C LYS A 36 2.04 10.02 14.33
N ASN A 37 2.60 11.14 13.86
CA ASN A 37 2.06 11.87 12.71
C ASN A 37 2.29 11.08 11.40
N LYS A 38 1.58 9.97 11.26
CA LYS A 38 1.61 9.08 10.10
C LYS A 38 0.19 8.76 9.69
N LEU A 39 -0.10 8.89 8.40
CA LEU A 39 -1.39 8.47 7.86
C LEU A 39 -1.54 6.95 8.01
N LYS A 40 -2.76 6.51 8.28
CA LYS A 40 -3.08 5.09 8.43
C LYS A 40 -2.85 4.38 7.10
N GLU A 41 -1.86 3.50 7.04
CA GLU A 41 -1.57 2.73 5.84
C GLU A 41 -2.69 1.72 5.58
N ALA A 42 -3.02 1.52 4.30
CA ALA A 42 -3.92 0.46 3.88
C ALA A 42 -3.28 -0.90 4.22
N LYS A 43 -4.10 -1.85 4.69
CA LYS A 43 -3.60 -3.20 4.97
C LYS A 43 -3.13 -3.83 3.65
N PRO A 44 -1.93 -4.47 3.62
CA PRO A 44 -1.46 -5.13 2.42
C PRO A 44 -2.43 -6.23 2.00
N VAL A 45 -2.69 -6.33 0.70
CA VAL A 45 -3.54 -7.40 0.14
C VAL A 45 -2.77 -8.72 0.24
N PRO A 46 -3.34 -9.78 0.83
CA PRO A 46 -2.61 -11.03 0.98
C PRO A 46 -2.36 -11.71 -0.38
N LEU A 47 -1.24 -12.43 -0.49
CA LEU A 47 -0.77 -13.06 -1.73
C LEU A 47 -1.81 -13.94 -2.42
N TRP A 48 -2.55 -14.76 -1.67
CA TRP A 48 -3.60 -15.62 -2.22
C TRP A 48 -4.73 -14.83 -2.88
N ARG A 49 -5.05 -13.63 -2.34
CA ARG A 49 -6.08 -12.76 -2.91
C ARG A 49 -5.59 -12.07 -4.18
N ARG A 50 -4.30 -11.74 -4.25
CA ARG A 50 -3.66 -11.24 -5.48
C ARG A 50 -3.62 -12.29 -6.59
N PHE A 51 -3.35 -13.54 -6.21
CA PHE A 51 -3.40 -14.66 -7.15
C PHE A 51 -4.81 -14.87 -7.72
N LEU A 52 -5.84 -14.82 -6.87
CA LEU A 52 -7.24 -14.89 -7.31
C LEU A 52 -7.63 -13.71 -8.22
N SER A 53 -7.13 -12.49 -7.97
CA SER A 53 -7.40 -11.37 -8.86
C SER A 53 -6.71 -11.52 -10.22
N GLN A 54 -5.53 -12.14 -10.28
CA GLN A 54 -4.89 -12.51 -11.56
C GLN A 54 -5.76 -13.50 -12.34
N LEU A 55 -6.34 -14.51 -11.68
CA LEU A 55 -7.25 -15.45 -12.35
C LEU A 55 -8.56 -14.81 -12.83
N ALA A 56 -8.97 -13.69 -12.21
CA ALA A 56 -10.14 -12.92 -12.62
C ALA A 56 -9.84 -11.90 -13.73
N ASP A 57 -8.59 -11.79 -14.19
CA ASP A 57 -8.23 -10.91 -15.30
C ASP A 57 -8.95 -11.35 -16.60
N PRO A 58 -9.58 -10.43 -17.36
CA PRO A 58 -10.34 -10.79 -18.55
C PRO A 58 -9.56 -11.62 -19.56
N MET A 59 -8.25 -11.37 -19.73
CA MET A 59 -7.41 -12.11 -20.66
C MET A 59 -7.16 -13.54 -20.16
N ILE A 60 -6.93 -13.72 -18.85
CA ILE A 60 -6.75 -15.05 -18.24
C ILE A 60 -8.07 -15.83 -18.25
N VAL A 61 -9.20 -15.18 -18.00
CA VAL A 61 -10.52 -15.83 -18.06
C VAL A 61 -10.78 -16.39 -19.46
N ILE A 62 -10.41 -15.67 -20.52
CA ILE A 62 -10.50 -16.17 -21.91
C ILE A 62 -9.61 -17.40 -22.11
N LEU A 63 -8.38 -17.40 -21.59
CA LEU A 63 -7.48 -18.56 -21.69
C LEU A 63 -8.02 -19.77 -20.93
N ILE A 64 -8.58 -19.56 -19.74
CA ILE A 64 -9.23 -20.62 -18.96
C ILE A 64 -10.44 -21.17 -19.73
N ALA A 65 -11.27 -20.31 -20.32
CA ALA A 65 -12.38 -20.73 -21.16
C ALA A 65 -11.91 -21.56 -22.36
N ALA A 66 -10.82 -21.14 -23.03
CA ALA A 66 -10.21 -21.91 -24.12
C ALA A 66 -9.69 -23.28 -23.64
N ALA A 67 -9.06 -23.34 -22.46
CA ALA A 67 -8.60 -24.59 -21.86
C ALA A 67 -9.77 -25.55 -21.53
N VAL A 68 -10.90 -25.01 -21.06
CA VAL A 68 -12.12 -25.79 -20.81
C VAL A 68 -12.69 -26.34 -22.12
N VAL A 69 -12.80 -25.51 -23.15
CA VAL A 69 -13.29 -25.95 -24.47
C VAL A 69 -12.38 -27.03 -25.05
N SER A 70 -11.06 -26.83 -25.02
CA SER A 70 -10.07 -27.80 -25.48
C SER A 70 -10.11 -29.11 -24.67
N GLY A 71 -10.34 -29.03 -23.35
CA GLY A 71 -10.49 -30.21 -22.50
C GLY A 71 -11.77 -30.99 -22.81
N MET A 72 -12.87 -30.30 -23.10
CA MET A 72 -14.10 -30.95 -23.55
C MET A 72 -13.90 -31.65 -24.90
N THR A 73 -13.29 -30.98 -25.89
CA THR A 73 -13.02 -31.60 -27.19
C THR A 73 -12.09 -32.81 -27.06
N ALA A 74 -11.07 -32.74 -26.20
CA ALA A 74 -10.19 -33.88 -25.92
C ALA A 74 -10.94 -35.09 -25.35
N VAL A 75 -11.87 -34.86 -24.42
CA VAL A 75 -12.71 -35.95 -23.84
C VAL A 75 -13.67 -36.53 -24.88
N TYR A 76 -14.32 -35.71 -25.70
CA TYR A 76 -15.32 -36.17 -26.69
C TYR A 76 -14.70 -36.80 -27.94
N ALA A 77 -13.61 -36.22 -28.45
CA ALA A 77 -12.94 -36.66 -29.68
C ALA A 77 -11.78 -37.63 -29.43
N GLY A 78 -11.39 -37.84 -28.17
CA GLY A 78 -10.24 -38.68 -27.81
C GLY A 78 -8.88 -38.07 -28.16
N GLU A 79 -8.83 -36.75 -28.33
CA GLU A 79 -7.59 -36.02 -28.63
C GLU A 79 -6.69 -35.91 -27.39
N SER A 80 -5.46 -35.47 -27.60
CA SER A 80 -4.48 -35.27 -26.54
C SER A 80 -4.83 -34.06 -25.67
N PHE A 81 -4.66 -34.20 -24.35
CA PHE A 81 -4.76 -33.08 -23.40
C PHE A 81 -3.56 -32.11 -23.45
N ALA A 82 -2.67 -32.25 -24.43
CA ALA A 82 -1.46 -31.44 -24.56
C ALA A 82 -1.78 -29.93 -24.54
N ASP A 83 -2.78 -29.49 -25.31
CA ASP A 83 -3.14 -28.07 -25.41
C ASP A 83 -3.66 -27.53 -24.08
N VAL A 84 -4.52 -28.28 -23.38
CA VAL A 84 -5.02 -27.93 -22.04
C VAL A 84 -3.86 -27.77 -21.06
N ILE A 85 -2.92 -28.71 -21.06
CA ILE A 85 -1.75 -28.68 -20.17
C ILE A 85 -0.88 -27.46 -20.47
N ILE A 86 -0.60 -27.17 -21.75
CA ILE A 86 0.19 -26.01 -22.16
C ILE A 86 -0.49 -24.71 -21.69
N ILE A 87 -1.80 -24.56 -21.94
CA ILE A 87 -2.55 -23.36 -21.53
C ILE A 87 -2.51 -23.21 -20.01
N MET A 88 -2.73 -24.29 -19.25
CA MET A 88 -2.69 -24.26 -17.80
C MET A 88 -1.31 -23.85 -17.26
N ILE A 89 -0.22 -24.34 -17.86
CA ILE A 89 1.14 -23.93 -17.50
C ILE A 89 1.35 -22.44 -17.77
N VAL A 90 0.92 -21.94 -18.92
CA VAL A 90 1.03 -20.51 -19.27
C VAL A 90 0.27 -19.63 -18.28
N VAL A 91 -0.96 -20.02 -17.91
CA VAL A 91 -1.77 -19.29 -16.92
C VAL A 91 -1.08 -19.29 -15.55
N LEU A 92 -0.55 -20.43 -15.11
CA LEU A 92 0.20 -20.55 -13.85
C LEU A 92 1.43 -19.65 -13.83
N ILE A 93 2.23 -19.69 -14.89
CA ILE A 93 3.43 -18.85 -15.02
C ILE A 93 3.04 -17.37 -14.98
N ASN A 94 2.02 -16.96 -15.75
CA ASN A 94 1.56 -15.58 -15.78
C ASN A 94 1.03 -15.11 -14.43
N ALA A 95 0.27 -15.93 -13.71
CA ALA A 95 -0.23 -15.59 -12.39
C ALA A 95 0.91 -15.41 -11.37
N VAL A 96 1.90 -16.31 -11.37
CA VAL A 96 3.09 -16.21 -10.49
C VAL A 96 3.92 -14.96 -10.82
N LEU A 97 4.22 -14.76 -12.11
CA LEU A 97 4.95 -13.58 -12.57
C LEU A 97 4.19 -12.29 -12.27
N GLY A 98 2.86 -12.28 -12.44
CA GLY A 98 2.00 -11.14 -12.13
C GLY A 98 2.08 -10.75 -10.64
N VAL A 99 1.91 -11.72 -9.73
CA VAL A 99 2.03 -11.47 -8.28
C VAL A 99 3.43 -11.00 -7.90
N ALA A 100 4.48 -11.57 -8.52
CA ALA A 100 5.86 -11.16 -8.27
C ALA A 100 6.14 -9.73 -8.78
N GLN A 101 5.64 -9.37 -9.95
CA GLN A 101 5.75 -8.03 -10.54
C GLN A 101 5.01 -6.98 -9.71
N GLU A 102 3.79 -7.28 -9.28
CA GLU A 102 2.98 -6.40 -8.41
C GLU A 102 3.69 -6.16 -7.07
N SER A 103 4.21 -7.21 -6.45
CA SER A 103 4.98 -7.11 -5.20
C SER A 103 6.25 -6.27 -5.36
N LYS A 104 6.90 -6.33 -6.53
CA LYS A 104 8.08 -5.51 -6.82
C LYS A 104 7.71 -4.03 -7.00
N ALA A 105 6.59 -3.74 -7.67
CA ALA A 105 6.09 -2.38 -7.85
C ALA A 105 5.72 -1.74 -6.52
N GLU A 106 5.00 -2.46 -5.65
CA GLU A 106 4.67 -1.96 -4.31
C GLU A 106 5.91 -1.66 -3.46
N LYS A 107 6.91 -2.55 -3.47
CA LYS A 107 8.18 -2.31 -2.77
C LYS A 107 8.89 -1.05 -3.27
N ALA A 108 8.87 -0.80 -4.58
CA ALA A 108 9.45 0.41 -5.15
C ALA A 108 8.70 1.68 -4.68
N ILE A 109 7.36 1.64 -4.65
CA ILE A 109 6.55 2.75 -4.14
C ILE A 109 6.82 2.99 -2.65
N ALA A 110 6.92 1.93 -1.85
CA ALA A 110 7.22 2.05 -0.43
C ALA A 110 8.60 2.70 -0.19
N ALA A 111 9.62 2.31 -0.97
CA ALA A 111 10.94 2.94 -0.90
C ALA A 111 10.90 4.43 -1.28
N LEU A 112 10.11 4.80 -2.29
CA LEU A 112 9.91 6.21 -2.65
C LEU A 112 9.21 6.99 -1.54
N GLN A 113 8.25 6.39 -0.85
CA GLN A 113 7.59 7.02 0.31
C GLN A 113 8.54 7.25 1.48
N GLU A 114 9.49 6.34 1.72
CA GLU A 114 10.53 6.54 2.74
C GLU A 114 11.48 7.68 2.38
N ILE A 115 11.87 7.81 1.10
CA ILE A 115 12.71 8.94 0.64
C ILE A 115 11.95 10.26 0.73
N ALA A 116 10.64 10.24 0.47
CA ALA A 116 9.75 11.39 0.61
C ALA A 116 9.32 11.65 2.07
N ALA A 117 9.83 10.89 3.05
CA ALA A 117 9.52 11.13 4.46
C ALA A 117 9.98 12.54 4.85
N ALA A 118 9.03 13.47 4.88
CA ALA A 118 9.28 14.87 5.10
C ALA A 118 9.77 15.09 6.53
N THR A 119 11.04 15.42 6.68
CA THR A 119 11.53 15.98 7.94
C THR A 119 10.89 17.35 8.16
N SER A 120 10.47 17.62 9.38
CA SER A 120 9.84 18.88 9.77
C SER A 120 10.80 19.72 10.61
N ARG A 121 10.93 21.00 10.27
CA ARG A 121 11.61 21.97 11.14
C ARG A 121 10.64 22.44 12.21
N VAL A 122 10.98 22.20 13.47
CA VAL A 122 10.14 22.55 14.62
C VAL A 122 10.93 23.37 15.64
N MET A 123 10.22 24.07 16.52
CA MET A 123 10.81 24.72 17.70
C MET A 123 10.56 23.83 18.93
N ARG A 124 11.64 23.44 19.61
CA ARG A 124 11.61 22.67 20.87
C ARG A 124 12.59 23.26 21.86
N ASP A 125 12.19 23.42 23.11
CA ASP A 125 13.01 24.03 24.17
C ASP A 125 13.62 25.37 23.75
N GLY A 126 12.88 26.16 22.94
CA GLY A 126 13.35 27.44 22.40
C GLY A 126 14.40 27.36 21.29
N LYS A 127 14.74 26.17 20.79
CA LYS A 127 15.70 25.93 19.71
C LYS A 127 15.03 25.32 18.48
N GLN A 128 15.48 25.72 17.30
CA GLN A 128 14.99 25.15 16.06
C GLN A 128 15.74 23.83 15.77
N GLN A 129 15.00 22.75 15.52
CA GLN A 129 15.56 21.45 15.17
C GLN A 129 14.73 20.76 14.08
N THR A 130 15.37 19.84 13.36
CA THR A 130 14.75 19.05 12.29
C THR A 130 14.46 17.65 12.81
N ILE A 131 13.21 17.18 12.68
CA ILE A 131 12.73 15.87 13.17
C ILE A 131 11.98 15.15 12.04
#